data_AF-A0A536SD02-F1
#
_entry.id   AF-A0A536SD02-F1
#
_cell.length_a   1.000
_cell.length_b   1.000
_cell.length_c   1.000
_cell.angle_alpha   90.00
_cell.angle_beta   90.00
_cell.angle_gamma   90.00
#
_symmetry.space_group_name_H-M   'P 1'
#
loop_
_entity.id
_entity.type
_entity.pdbx_description
1 polymer ?
#
loop_
_entity_poly.entity_id
_entity_poly.type
_entity_poly.pdbx_seq_one_letter_code
_entity_poly.pdbx_strand_id
1 'polypeptide(L)'
;GETEGALVTEAPKKVGSLSYSASGMTKAGVASASWTSTVLAGALPQLGVSFETSPLGADTEVTGPVALVLWAASTTEDMDIFATIRNIDPDGKDVFEQGQQGQPVPVAKGWLRASHRRQDPALSLPYRPYHAHVEREWLKAGEPVQVEVEIWPTSMVFKKGHRIRLDIQPRDGVGSAPYTHYCADYNTGTNTIFTGGGRASYLLLPVIPKK
;
A
#
# COMPACT_ATOMS: atom_id res chain seq x y z
N GLY A 1 -1.81 14.39 6.11
CA GLY A 1 -1.09 14.88 4.91
C GLY A 1 -2.03 14.84 3.72
N GLU A 2 -1.83 15.72 2.74
CA GLU A 2 -2.60 15.75 1.50
C GLU A 2 -2.59 14.37 0.82
N THR A 3 -3.71 14.00 0.19
CA THR A 3 -3.87 12.77 -0.58
C THR A 3 -3.78 13.08 -2.07
N GLU A 4 -3.14 12.19 -2.82
CA GLU A 4 -2.92 12.34 -4.26
C GLU A 4 -4.10 11.83 -5.09
N GLY A 5 -4.98 11.02 -4.49
CA GLY A 5 -6.16 10.50 -5.17
C GLY A 5 -7.30 10.06 -4.22
N ALA A 6 -8.38 9.58 -4.83
CA ALA A 6 -9.56 9.10 -4.12
C ALA A 6 -9.77 7.59 -4.33
N LEU A 7 -10.22 6.90 -3.29
CA LEU A 7 -10.81 5.56 -3.37
C LEU A 7 -12.30 5.71 -3.68
N VAL A 8 -12.73 5.16 -4.80
CA VAL A 8 -14.11 5.21 -5.29
C VAL A 8 -14.62 3.80 -5.58
N THR A 9 -15.94 3.61 -5.48
CA THR A 9 -16.57 2.29 -5.67
C THR A 9 -16.67 1.88 -7.13
N GLU A 10 -16.61 2.83 -8.06
CA GLU A 10 -16.63 2.59 -9.50
C GLU A 10 -15.33 3.02 -10.13
N ALA A 11 -14.75 2.17 -10.97
CA ALA A 11 -13.52 2.48 -11.68
C ALA A 11 -13.71 3.74 -12.56
N PRO A 12 -12.88 4.78 -12.41
CA PRO A 12 -12.96 5.95 -13.27
C PRO A 12 -12.74 5.58 -14.74
N LYS A 13 -13.57 6.10 -15.65
CA LYS A 13 -13.38 5.88 -17.10
C LYS A 13 -12.09 6.54 -17.62
N LYS A 14 -11.69 7.65 -17.00
CA LYS A 14 -10.48 8.39 -17.34
C LYS A 14 -9.26 7.59 -16.88
N VAL A 15 -8.36 7.29 -17.80
CA VAL A 15 -7.05 6.71 -17.49
C VAL A 15 -6.18 7.76 -16.81
N GLY A 16 -5.49 7.36 -15.75
CA GLY A 16 -4.55 8.18 -15.01
C GLY A 16 -3.35 7.36 -14.52
N SER A 17 -2.36 8.07 -14.00
CA SER A 17 -1.23 7.47 -13.31
C SER A 17 -0.62 8.45 -12.33
N LEU A 18 -0.04 7.94 -11.24
CA LEU A 18 0.71 8.70 -10.26
C LEU A 18 2.09 8.07 -10.08
N SER A 19 3.12 8.90 -10.03
CA SER A 19 4.50 8.44 -9.86
C SER A 19 5.09 8.96 -8.56
N TYR A 20 5.89 8.12 -7.91
CA TYR A 20 6.61 8.47 -6.68
C TYR A 20 8.03 7.90 -6.69
N SER A 21 8.94 8.58 -5.99
CA SER A 21 10.34 8.14 -5.86
C SER A 21 10.46 7.02 -4.81
N ALA A 22 11.23 5.98 -5.14
CA ALA A 22 11.58 4.89 -4.22
C ALA A 22 12.78 5.23 -3.32
N SER A 23 13.61 6.17 -3.75
CA SER A 23 14.64 6.80 -2.94
C SER A 23 14.11 8.11 -2.36
N GLY A 24 14.28 8.33 -1.06
CA GLY A 24 14.17 9.70 -0.54
C GLY A 24 15.33 10.56 -1.03
N MET A 25 15.22 11.88 -0.86
CA MET A 25 15.96 12.94 -1.57
C MET A 25 17.51 12.91 -1.52
N THR A 26 18.17 11.92 -0.94
CA THR A 26 19.63 11.84 -0.91
C THR A 26 20.15 11.00 -2.08
N LYS A 27 20.47 11.65 -3.20
CA LYS A 27 21.37 11.12 -4.24
C LYS A 27 22.80 11.08 -3.69
N ALA A 28 23.10 10.14 -2.83
CA ALA A 28 24.44 9.67 -2.54
C ALA A 28 24.29 8.27 -1.98
N GLY A 29 25.06 7.29 -2.46
CA GLY A 29 24.91 5.90 -2.03
C GLY A 29 24.93 5.78 -0.51
N VAL A 30 23.82 5.37 0.10
CA VAL A 30 23.80 5.01 1.52
C VAL A 30 22.91 3.80 1.75
N ALA A 31 23.59 2.76 2.19
CA ALA A 31 23.19 1.59 2.95
C ALA A 31 21.75 1.56 3.48
N SER A 32 21.17 0.36 3.41
CA SER A 32 19.91 -0.06 4.04
C SER A 32 19.74 0.33 5.52
N ALA A 33 20.81 0.70 6.23
CA ALA A 33 20.80 1.20 7.60
C ALA A 33 20.29 2.65 7.76
N SER A 34 20.32 3.48 6.70
CA SER A 34 19.94 4.90 6.80
C SER A 34 18.43 5.11 6.99
N TRP A 35 17.58 4.27 6.41
CA TRP A 35 16.12 4.40 6.52
C TRP A 35 15.60 4.23 7.93
N THR A 36 16.07 3.21 8.66
CA THR A 36 15.71 3.02 10.07
C THR A 36 16.08 4.25 10.89
N SER A 37 17.25 4.87 10.61
CA SER A 37 17.65 6.10 11.30
C SER A 37 16.78 7.32 10.95
N THR A 38 16.33 7.47 9.71
CA THR A 38 15.41 8.55 9.29
C THR A 38 13.99 8.35 9.84
N VAL A 39 13.51 7.10 9.88
CA VAL A 39 12.24 6.72 10.54
C VAL A 39 12.30 7.06 12.03
N LEU A 40 13.40 6.71 12.71
CA LEU A 40 13.63 7.02 14.12
C LEU A 40 13.78 8.53 14.39
N ALA A 41 14.31 9.30 13.43
CA ALA A 41 14.49 10.74 13.53
C ALA A 41 13.23 11.57 13.19
N GLY A 42 12.11 10.92 12.82
CA GLY A 42 10.83 11.60 12.55
C GLY A 42 10.81 12.48 11.29
N ALA A 43 11.85 12.43 10.46
CA ALA A 43 12.02 13.28 9.28
C ALA A 43 11.88 12.48 7.99
N LEU A 44 10.73 11.83 7.78
CA LEU A 44 10.45 11.17 6.50
C LEU A 44 9.84 12.19 5.53
N PRO A 45 10.43 12.43 4.33
CA PRO A 45 9.63 12.96 3.24
C PRO A 45 8.46 12.00 2.99
N GLN A 46 7.30 12.54 2.57
CA GLN A 46 6.20 11.70 2.09
C GLN A 46 6.72 10.90 0.89
N LEU A 47 6.98 9.62 1.11
CA LEU A 47 7.30 8.66 0.05
C LEU A 47 6.01 7.95 -0.32
N GLY A 48 5.85 7.60 -1.59
CA GLY A 48 4.65 6.92 -2.05
C GLY A 48 3.52 7.86 -2.46
N VAL A 49 2.33 7.29 -2.52
CA VAL A 49 1.06 7.94 -2.87
C VAL A 49 -0.04 7.43 -1.96
N SER A 50 -1.05 8.26 -1.72
CA SER A 50 -2.15 7.99 -0.82
C SER A 50 -3.48 8.22 -1.51
N PHE A 51 -4.43 7.32 -1.25
CA PHE A 51 -5.80 7.39 -1.73
C PHE A 51 -6.75 7.30 -0.54
N GLU A 52 -7.82 8.08 -0.55
CA GLU A 52 -8.82 8.03 0.53
C GLU A 52 -10.26 8.01 0.00
N THR A 53 -11.17 7.41 0.76
CA THR A 53 -12.59 7.54 0.50
C THR A 53 -13.07 8.97 0.83
N SER A 54 -14.23 9.35 0.31
CA SER A 54 -15.04 10.39 0.96
C SER A 54 -15.37 10.00 2.41
N PRO A 55 -15.75 10.95 3.29
CA PRO A 55 -16.21 10.62 4.63
C PRO A 55 -17.34 9.59 4.55
N LEU A 56 -17.22 8.52 5.34
CA LEU A 56 -18.18 7.43 5.33
C LEU A 56 -19.54 7.93 5.83
N GLY A 57 -20.59 7.69 5.06
CA GLY A 57 -21.95 8.11 5.41
C GLY A 57 -22.53 7.40 6.63
N ALA A 58 -21.96 6.26 7.02
CA ALA A 58 -22.35 5.47 8.18
C ALA A 58 -21.18 4.61 8.69
N ASP A 59 -21.30 4.07 9.92
CA ASP A 59 -20.38 3.05 10.42
C ASP A 59 -20.27 1.91 9.40
N THR A 60 -19.04 1.58 9.01
CA THR A 60 -18.71 0.60 7.96
C THR A 60 -17.78 -0.45 8.56
N GLU A 61 -18.27 -1.68 8.62
CA GLU A 61 -17.48 -2.83 9.08
C GLU A 61 -16.70 -3.44 7.90
N VAL A 62 -15.40 -3.62 8.10
CA VAL A 62 -14.49 -4.33 7.18
C VAL A 62 -13.90 -5.52 7.95
N THR A 63 -14.37 -6.72 7.64
CA THR A 63 -14.02 -7.94 8.36
C THR A 63 -13.66 -9.05 7.39
N GLY A 64 -12.37 -9.41 7.31
CA GLY A 64 -11.87 -10.47 6.47
C GLY A 64 -10.52 -10.17 5.81
N PRO A 65 -10.09 -11.01 4.86
CA PRO A 65 -8.89 -10.79 4.05
C PRO A 65 -9.08 -9.63 3.07
N VAL A 66 -7.98 -8.92 2.78
CA VAL A 66 -7.98 -7.75 1.89
C VAL A 66 -6.96 -7.98 0.78
N ALA A 67 -7.34 -7.64 -0.46
CA ALA A 67 -6.45 -7.71 -1.60
C ALA A 67 -6.35 -6.34 -2.29
N LEU A 68 -5.12 -5.92 -2.59
CA LEU A 68 -4.86 -4.73 -3.37
C LEU A 68 -4.35 -5.14 -4.75
N VAL A 69 -5.11 -4.84 -5.79
CA VAL A 69 -4.73 -5.11 -7.18
C VAL A 69 -4.20 -3.82 -7.81
N LEU A 70 -2.95 -3.85 -8.25
CA LEU A 70 -2.27 -2.70 -8.83
C LEU A 70 -1.84 -3.01 -10.26
N TRP A 71 -2.06 -2.07 -11.15
CA TRP A 71 -1.24 -1.91 -12.33
C TRP A 71 -0.09 -0.99 -11.95
N ALA A 72 1.13 -1.51 -11.97
CA ALA A 72 2.32 -0.79 -11.53
C ALA A 72 3.47 -0.94 -12.54
N ALA A 73 4.32 0.08 -12.62
CA ALA A 73 5.58 0.03 -13.35
C ALA A 73 6.69 0.64 -12.48
N SER A 74 7.94 0.29 -12.79
CA SER A 74 9.11 0.92 -12.20
C SER A 74 10.13 1.26 -13.28
N THR A 75 10.96 2.27 -13.04
CA THR A 75 12.13 2.54 -13.88
C THR A 75 13.29 1.57 -13.61
N THR A 76 13.19 0.74 -12.57
CA THR A 76 14.20 -0.27 -12.18
C THR A 76 13.72 -1.69 -12.49
N GLU A 77 14.61 -2.67 -12.33
CA GLU A 77 14.33 -4.09 -12.60
C GLU A 77 13.37 -4.74 -11.58
N ASP A 78 13.09 -4.06 -10.47
CA ASP A 78 12.14 -4.50 -9.45
C ASP A 78 11.66 -3.31 -8.61
N MET A 79 10.60 -3.52 -7.83
CA MET A 79 10.08 -2.56 -6.86
C MET A 79 9.48 -3.28 -5.64
N ASP A 80 9.66 -2.71 -4.45
CA ASP A 80 8.96 -3.16 -3.25
C ASP A 80 7.70 -2.31 -3.04
N ILE A 81 6.58 -2.97 -2.73
CA ILE A 81 5.28 -2.36 -2.51
C ILE A 81 4.88 -2.59 -1.07
N PHE A 82 4.65 -1.49 -0.36
CA PHE A 82 4.16 -1.47 1.01
C PHE A 82 2.78 -0.80 1.00
N ALA A 83 1.74 -1.59 1.25
CA ALA A 83 0.36 -1.12 1.31
C ALA A 83 -0.06 -0.98 2.78
N THR A 84 -0.57 0.19 3.18
CA THR A 84 -1.05 0.44 4.55
C THR A 84 -2.47 0.98 4.53
N ILE A 85 -3.40 0.31 5.23
CA ILE A 85 -4.76 0.80 5.46
C ILE A 85 -4.78 1.58 6.75
N ARG A 86 -5.34 2.79 6.71
CA ARG A 86 -5.43 3.73 7.84
C ARG A 86 -6.87 4.18 8.04
N ASN A 87 -7.22 4.41 9.30
CA ASN A 87 -8.49 5.01 9.71
C ASN A 87 -8.25 6.48 10.03
N ILE A 88 -8.83 7.39 9.26
CA ILE A 88 -8.64 8.83 9.43
C ILE A 88 -9.93 9.43 9.99
N ASP A 89 -9.82 10.13 11.12
CA ASP A 89 -10.94 10.80 11.78
C ASP A 89 -11.39 12.07 11.02
N PRO A 90 -12.52 12.70 11.40
CA PRO A 90 -13.02 13.91 10.75
C PRO A 90 -12.07 15.12 10.83
N ASP A 91 -11.15 15.14 11.81
CA ASP A 91 -10.15 16.20 11.97
C ASP A 91 -8.89 15.93 11.11
N GLY A 92 -8.86 14.81 10.37
CA GLY A 92 -7.75 14.43 9.50
C GLY A 92 -6.61 13.71 10.21
N LYS A 93 -6.83 13.20 11.43
CA LYS A 93 -5.84 12.49 12.24
C LYS A 93 -6.02 10.98 12.14
N ASP A 94 -4.92 10.24 12.31
CA ASP A 94 -4.98 8.80 12.43
C ASP A 94 -5.66 8.36 13.71
N VAL A 95 -6.55 7.39 13.57
CA VAL A 95 -7.00 6.54 14.66
C VAL A 95 -6.19 5.24 14.58
N PHE A 96 -5.30 5.07 15.56
CA PHE A 96 -4.43 3.90 15.64
C PHE A 96 -5.02 2.81 16.53
N GLU A 97 -4.70 1.58 16.19
CA GLU A 97 -4.94 0.40 17.00
C GLU A 97 -3.76 0.14 17.95
N GLN A 98 -3.98 -0.72 18.95
CA GLN A 98 -2.92 -1.17 19.84
C GLN A 98 -2.16 -2.35 19.21
N GLY A 99 -0.90 -2.13 18.90
CA GLY A 99 0.00 -3.16 18.36
C GLY A 99 0.48 -4.15 19.41
N GLN A 100 1.19 -5.19 18.95
CA GLN A 100 1.65 -6.31 19.79
C GLN A 100 2.46 -5.91 21.03
N GLN A 101 3.23 -4.81 20.97
CA GLN A 101 3.99 -4.29 22.12
C GLN A 101 3.40 -3.00 22.69
N GLY A 102 2.11 -2.74 22.44
CA GLY A 102 1.41 -1.55 22.91
C GLY A 102 1.66 -0.28 22.09
N GLN A 103 2.49 -0.35 21.05
CA GLN A 103 2.72 0.77 20.14
C GLN A 103 1.50 1.04 19.25
N PRO A 104 1.24 2.29 18.84
CA PRO A 104 0.19 2.60 17.88
C PRO A 104 0.50 1.98 16.51
N VAL A 105 -0.46 1.26 15.94
CA VAL A 105 -0.36 0.65 14.60
C VAL A 105 -1.57 1.03 13.74
N PRO A 106 -1.41 1.12 12.41
CA PRO A 106 -2.53 1.33 11.51
C PRO A 106 -3.39 0.06 11.39
N VAL A 107 -4.49 0.13 10.64
CA VAL A 107 -5.51 -0.92 10.55
C VAL A 107 -4.96 -2.24 10.00
N ALA A 108 -4.25 -2.20 8.88
CA ALA A 108 -3.71 -3.39 8.24
C ALA A 108 -2.57 -3.03 7.29
N LYS A 109 -1.70 -4.00 7.02
CA LYS A 109 -0.54 -3.85 6.14
C LYS A 109 -0.40 -5.04 5.19
N GLY A 110 0.17 -4.77 4.03
CA GLY A 110 0.53 -5.78 3.04
C GLY A 110 1.85 -5.41 2.37
N TRP A 111 2.58 -6.43 1.95
CA TRP A 111 3.90 -6.29 1.37
C TRP A 111 4.06 -7.20 0.17
N LEU A 112 4.64 -6.68 -0.91
CA LEU A 112 5.02 -7.51 -2.05
C LEU A 112 6.22 -6.91 -2.76
N ARG A 113 7.17 -7.76 -3.09
CA ARG A 113 8.19 -7.46 -4.09
C ARG A 113 7.65 -7.83 -5.46
N ALA A 114 7.60 -6.88 -6.39
CA ALA A 114 6.90 -7.05 -7.66
C ALA A 114 7.46 -8.20 -8.52
N SER A 115 8.76 -8.50 -8.45
CA SER A 115 9.34 -9.68 -9.12
C SER A 115 8.82 -11.02 -8.58
N HIS A 116 8.30 -11.06 -7.35
CA HIS A 116 7.70 -12.24 -6.73
C HIS A 116 6.17 -12.34 -6.93
N ARG A 117 5.60 -11.54 -7.84
CA ARG A 117 4.14 -11.48 -8.09
C ARG A 117 3.51 -12.78 -8.61
N ARG A 118 4.29 -13.80 -8.98
CA ARG A 118 3.73 -15.09 -9.42
C ARG A 118 2.91 -15.72 -8.29
N GLN A 119 1.63 -15.94 -8.56
CA GLN A 119 0.72 -16.61 -7.65
C GLN A 119 0.75 -18.13 -7.80
N ASP A 120 0.40 -18.83 -6.72
CA ASP A 120 -0.01 -20.23 -6.74
C ASP A 120 -1.54 -20.30 -6.98
N PRO A 121 -2.00 -20.80 -8.14
CA PRO A 121 -3.43 -20.83 -8.47
C PRO A 121 -4.22 -21.83 -7.61
N ALA A 122 -3.57 -22.80 -6.96
CA ALA A 122 -4.26 -23.75 -6.09
C ALA A 122 -4.55 -23.18 -4.69
N LEU A 123 -3.80 -22.16 -4.27
CA LEU A 123 -3.90 -21.55 -2.94
C LEU A 123 -4.52 -20.14 -2.97
N SER A 124 -4.42 -19.46 -4.11
CA SER A 124 -4.92 -18.10 -4.29
C SER A 124 -6.45 -18.06 -4.35
N LEU A 125 -7.01 -17.03 -3.74
CA LEU A 125 -8.43 -16.70 -3.78
C LEU A 125 -8.58 -15.26 -4.28
N PRO A 126 -9.73 -14.87 -4.88
CA PRO A 126 -9.93 -13.50 -5.39
C PRO A 126 -9.70 -12.38 -4.36
N TYR A 127 -9.84 -12.70 -3.08
CA TYR A 127 -9.68 -11.77 -1.94
C TYR A 127 -8.44 -12.06 -1.09
N ARG A 128 -7.62 -13.04 -1.48
CA ARG A 128 -6.41 -13.45 -0.75
C ARG A 128 -5.39 -14.05 -1.73
N PRO A 129 -4.58 -13.21 -2.41
CA PRO A 129 -3.57 -13.71 -3.34
C PRO A 129 -2.49 -14.48 -2.57
N TYR A 130 -2.04 -15.62 -3.12
CA TYR A 130 -0.98 -16.42 -2.53
C TYR A 130 0.20 -16.49 -3.50
N HIS A 131 1.35 -15.95 -3.12
CA HIS A 131 2.53 -15.88 -3.97
C HIS A 131 3.39 -17.13 -3.83
N ALA A 132 3.76 -17.74 -4.96
CA ALA A 132 4.52 -18.99 -4.96
C ALA A 132 5.99 -18.78 -4.51
N HIS A 133 6.54 -17.58 -4.72
CA HIS A 133 7.93 -17.22 -4.41
C HIS A 133 9.01 -18.16 -4.97
N VAL A 134 8.70 -18.86 -6.07
CA VAL A 134 9.60 -19.86 -6.68
C VAL A 134 10.65 -19.26 -7.60
N GLU A 135 10.40 -18.08 -8.17
CA GLU A 135 11.36 -17.36 -9.02
C GLU A 135 11.09 -15.86 -9.02
N ARG A 136 12.03 -15.10 -9.60
CA ARG A 136 11.89 -13.67 -9.83
C ARG A 136 11.51 -13.40 -11.28
N GLU A 137 10.31 -12.88 -11.48
CA GLU A 137 9.87 -12.32 -12.74
C GLU A 137 10.25 -10.84 -12.82
N TRP A 138 11.50 -10.54 -13.17
CA TRP A 138 12.01 -9.17 -13.22
C TRP A 138 11.14 -8.22 -14.05
N LEU A 139 11.06 -6.97 -13.60
CA LEU A 139 10.36 -5.90 -14.32
C LEU A 139 11.21 -5.41 -15.47
N LYS A 140 10.54 -5.03 -16.56
CA LYS A 140 11.15 -4.22 -17.61
C LYS A 140 10.85 -2.76 -17.30
N ALA A 141 11.86 -1.91 -17.39
CA ALA A 141 11.75 -0.51 -17.05
C ALA A 141 10.58 0.17 -17.81
N GLY A 142 9.64 0.75 -17.07
CA GLY A 142 8.46 1.44 -17.60
C GLY A 142 7.35 0.55 -18.12
N GLU A 143 7.51 -0.78 -18.15
CA GLU A 143 6.47 -1.71 -18.60
C GLU A 143 5.48 -2.02 -17.46
N PRO A 144 4.17 -1.71 -17.62
CA PRO A 144 3.20 -1.97 -16.56
C PRO A 144 2.91 -3.45 -16.40
N VAL A 145 2.98 -3.93 -15.17
CA VAL A 145 2.58 -5.27 -14.75
C VAL A 145 1.41 -5.19 -13.77
N GLN A 146 0.59 -6.23 -13.74
CA GLN A 146 -0.41 -6.41 -12.69
C GLN A 146 0.25 -7.10 -11.49
N VAL A 147 0.04 -6.58 -10.29
CA VAL A 147 0.49 -7.18 -9.03
C VAL A 147 -0.66 -7.18 -8.04
N GLU A 148 -0.77 -8.23 -7.25
CA GLU A 148 -1.83 -8.36 -6.24
C GLU A 148 -1.20 -8.50 -4.86
N VAL A 149 -1.35 -7.50 -4.00
CA VAL A 149 -0.77 -7.50 -2.67
C VAL A 149 -1.79 -8.05 -1.69
N GLU A 150 -1.43 -9.11 -0.96
CA GLU A 150 -2.18 -9.53 0.22
C GLU A 150 -1.97 -8.49 1.31
N ILE A 151 -3.06 -7.84 1.73
CA ILE A 151 -3.08 -7.04 2.94
C ILE A 151 -3.67 -7.93 4.03
N TRP A 152 -2.97 -8.02 5.16
CA TRP A 152 -3.33 -8.94 6.23
C TRP A 152 -4.80 -8.78 6.64
N PRO A 153 -5.49 -9.90 6.95
CA PRO A 153 -6.89 -9.84 7.37
C PRO A 153 -7.11 -8.90 8.54
N THR A 154 -8.22 -8.18 8.50
CA THR A 154 -8.60 -7.20 9.54
C THR A 154 -10.06 -7.38 9.93
N SER A 155 -10.44 -6.86 11.10
CA SER A 155 -11.79 -6.86 11.62
C SER A 155 -12.02 -5.52 12.31
N MET A 156 -12.49 -4.53 11.54
CA MET A 156 -12.52 -3.13 11.94
C MET A 156 -13.83 -2.45 11.59
N VAL A 157 -14.31 -1.58 12.48
CA VAL A 157 -15.44 -0.69 12.21
C VAL A 157 -14.93 0.73 12.05
N PHE A 158 -14.96 1.24 10.82
CA PHE A 158 -14.71 2.64 10.54
C PHE A 158 -15.97 3.44 10.86
N LYS A 159 -15.85 4.44 11.74
CA LYS A 159 -17.00 5.22 12.21
C LYS A 159 -17.54 6.14 11.12
N LYS A 160 -18.83 6.46 11.20
CA LYS A 160 -19.44 7.51 10.36
C LYS A 160 -18.59 8.79 10.43
N GLY A 161 -18.33 9.39 9.27
CA GLY A 161 -17.52 10.60 9.13
C GLY A 161 -16.01 10.33 8.99
N HIS A 162 -15.53 9.13 9.33
CA HIS A 162 -14.14 8.73 9.10
C HIS A 162 -13.90 8.42 7.63
N ARG A 163 -12.63 8.25 7.26
CA ARG A 163 -12.19 7.86 5.93
C ARG A 163 -11.33 6.61 6.01
N ILE A 164 -11.47 5.75 5.01
CA ILE A 164 -10.51 4.67 4.76
C ILE A 164 -9.43 5.25 3.86
N ARG A 165 -8.18 5.23 4.32
CA ARG A 165 -7.02 5.67 3.54
C ARG A 165 -6.11 4.49 3.23
N LEU A 166 -5.65 4.43 1.99
CA LEU A 166 -4.65 3.49 1.49
C LEU A 166 -3.38 4.26 1.13
N ASP A 167 -2.28 3.97 1.80
CA ASP A 167 -0.96 4.44 1.42
C ASP A 167 -0.21 3.33 0.66
N ILE A 168 0.36 3.67 -0.49
CA ILE A 168 1.23 2.79 -1.29
C ILE A 168 2.62 3.40 -1.28
N GLN A 169 3.57 2.71 -0.66
CA GLN A 169 4.89 3.23 -0.37
C GLN A 169 5.99 2.29 -0.89
N PRO A 170 7.18 2.81 -1.18
CA PRO A 170 8.34 1.97 -1.55
C PRO A 170 8.98 1.30 -0.32
N ARG A 171 8.56 1.67 0.90
CA ARG A 171 9.18 1.32 2.18
C ARG A 171 8.12 1.22 3.26
N ASP A 172 8.50 0.67 4.42
CA ASP A 172 7.64 0.57 5.58
C ASP A 172 7.03 1.92 5.99
N GLY A 173 5.70 1.95 6.01
CA GLY A 173 4.92 3.12 6.39
C GLY A 173 4.77 3.31 7.89
N VAL A 174 3.80 4.16 8.26
CA VAL A 174 3.45 4.48 9.65
C VAL A 174 3.21 3.23 10.51
N GLY A 175 3.63 3.30 11.78
CA GLY A 175 3.45 2.21 12.76
C GLY A 175 4.24 0.93 12.46
N SER A 176 5.28 0.99 11.62
CA SER A 176 6.15 -0.17 11.34
C SER A 176 7.32 -0.23 12.31
N ALA A 177 7.81 0.92 12.81
CA ALA A 177 8.90 0.94 13.77
C ALA A 177 8.53 0.18 15.06
N PRO A 178 9.46 -0.61 15.63
CA PRO A 178 10.86 -0.78 15.19
C PRO A 178 11.07 -1.85 14.09
N TYR A 179 10.02 -2.55 13.66
CA TYR A 179 10.06 -3.62 12.68
C TYR A 179 10.03 -3.10 11.24
N THR A 180 11.21 -2.72 10.74
CA THR A 180 11.39 -2.24 9.35
C THR A 180 12.14 -3.25 8.50
N HIS A 181 11.83 -3.29 7.21
CA HIS A 181 12.51 -4.13 6.23
C HIS A 181 13.78 -3.44 5.72
N TYR A 182 14.81 -4.25 5.47
CA TYR A 182 15.95 -3.78 4.69
C TYR A 182 15.54 -3.57 3.24
N CYS A 183 15.84 -2.40 2.70
CA CYS A 183 15.63 -2.15 1.28
C CYS A 183 16.74 -2.76 0.43
N ALA A 184 16.36 -3.27 -0.73
CA ALA A 184 17.32 -3.69 -1.74
C ALA A 184 17.84 -2.49 -2.54
N ASP A 185 19.04 -2.64 -3.12
CA ASP A 185 19.75 -1.57 -3.83
C ASP A 185 19.01 -1.06 -5.08
N TYR A 186 18.18 -1.91 -5.71
CA TYR A 186 17.37 -1.53 -6.87
C TYR A 186 16.18 -0.64 -6.51
N ASN A 187 15.77 -0.55 -5.23
CA ASN A 187 14.57 0.19 -4.81
C ASN A 187 14.87 1.70 -4.66
N THR A 188 15.38 2.29 -5.73
CA THR A 188 15.89 3.66 -5.80
C THR A 188 15.32 4.48 -6.97
N GLY A 189 14.61 3.82 -7.90
CA GLY A 189 13.99 4.44 -9.07
C GLY A 189 12.67 5.16 -8.82
N THR A 190 11.94 5.41 -9.90
CA THR A 190 10.58 5.97 -9.86
C THR A 190 9.57 4.84 -10.11
N ASN A 191 8.60 4.72 -9.22
CA ASN A 191 7.49 3.79 -9.35
C ASN A 191 6.25 4.55 -9.83
N THR A 192 5.42 3.88 -10.62
CA THR A 192 4.19 4.45 -11.19
C THR A 192 3.03 3.52 -10.93
N ILE A 193 1.92 4.06 -10.41
CA ILE A 193 0.65 3.36 -10.21
C ILE A 193 -0.34 3.87 -11.26
N PHE A 194 -0.95 2.96 -12.02
CA PHE A 194 -1.96 3.28 -13.02
C PHE A 194 -3.36 3.19 -12.42
N THR A 195 -4.25 4.09 -12.85
CA THR A 195 -5.62 4.20 -12.36
C THR A 195 -6.60 4.38 -13.52
N GLY A 196 -7.86 3.95 -13.30
CA GLY A 196 -8.93 4.08 -14.27
C GLY A 196 -8.76 3.29 -15.58
N GLY A 197 -9.78 3.37 -16.43
CA GLY A 197 -9.85 2.65 -17.70
C GLY A 197 -9.66 1.13 -17.56
N GLY A 198 -9.07 0.49 -18.58
CA GLY A 198 -8.80 -0.97 -18.58
C GLY A 198 -7.66 -1.42 -17.65
N ARG A 199 -6.99 -0.48 -16.96
CA ARG A 199 -5.92 -0.73 -15.98
C ARG A 199 -6.25 -0.08 -14.64
N ALA A 200 -7.51 -0.19 -14.23
CA ALA A 200 -7.95 0.34 -12.96
C ALA A 200 -7.37 -0.50 -11.81
N SER A 201 -6.39 0.04 -11.10
CA SER A 201 -6.00 -0.47 -9.79
C SER A 201 -7.16 -0.33 -8.80
N TYR A 202 -7.36 -1.31 -7.92
CA TYR A 202 -8.46 -1.32 -6.95
C TYR A 202 -8.09 -2.03 -5.65
N LEU A 203 -8.77 -1.65 -4.58
CA LEU A 203 -8.69 -2.29 -3.26
C LEU A 203 -9.98 -3.08 -3.02
N LEU A 204 -9.86 -4.39 -2.84
CA LEU A 204 -10.99 -5.26 -2.52
C LEU A 204 -11.16 -5.34 -0.99
N LEU A 205 -12.24 -4.74 -0.49
CA LEU A 205 -12.56 -4.71 0.93
C LEU A 205 -13.73 -5.64 1.28
N PRO A 206 -13.61 -6.47 2.33
CA PRO A 206 -14.71 -7.31 2.81
C PRO A 206 -15.68 -6.49 3.69
N VAL A 207 -16.47 -5.63 3.06
CA VAL A 207 -17.47 -4.81 3.76
C VAL A 207 -18.64 -5.71 4.21
N ILE A 208 -18.91 -5.72 5.52
CA ILE A 208 -20.00 -6.52 6.09
C ILE A 208 -21.30 -5.71 6.07
N PRO A 209 -22.39 -6.23 5.45
CA PRO A 209 -23.68 -5.55 5.43
C PRO A 209 -24.24 -5.38 6.85
N LYS A 210 -24.92 -4.26 7.07
CA LYS A 210 -25.72 -4.07 8.29
C LYS A 210 -26.89 -5.05 8.29
N LYS A 211 -27.17 -5.62 9.45
CA LYS A 211 -28.41 -6.37 9.70
C LYS A 211 -29.61 -5.43 9.74
#